data_AF-A0A848TI82-F1
#
_entry.id   AF-A0A848TI82-F1
#
_cell.length_a   1.000
_cell.length_b   1.000
_cell.length_c   1.000
_cell.angle_alpha   90.00
_cell.angle_beta   90.00
_cell.angle_gamma   90.00
#
_symmetry.space_group_name_H-M   'P 1'
#
loop_
_entity.id
_entity.type
_entity.pdbx_description
1 polymer ?
#
loop_
_entity_poly.entity_id
_entity_poly.type
_entity_poly.pdbx_seq_one_letter_code
_entity_poly.pdbx_strand_id
1 'polypeptide(L)'
;MDRADWPEAEAYFEGYADGRYDSDAHIDLICKVGDLRVSKEGDVLFFGRPGVDGIEFAFRRGSPAVWAYHPMESRWQQLAENIEQFEQGWKAGQLKV
;
A
#
# COMPACT_ATOMS: atom_id res chain seq x y z
N MET A 1 -0.25 -8.36 -13.35
CA MET A 1 -1.07 -7.30 -12.74
C MET A 1 -0.84 -6.04 -13.54
N ASP A 2 -1.90 -5.38 -13.97
CA ASP A 2 -1.79 -4.21 -14.84
C ASP A 2 -2.69 -3.06 -14.36
N ARG A 3 -2.41 -1.84 -14.82
CA ARG A 3 -3.22 -0.63 -14.57
C ARG A 3 -4.67 -0.84 -14.96
N ALA A 4 -4.94 -1.57 -16.03
CA ALA A 4 -6.32 -1.84 -16.47
C ALA A 4 -7.13 -2.65 -15.45
N ASP A 5 -6.49 -3.50 -14.65
CA ASP A 5 -7.15 -4.34 -13.65
C ASP A 5 -7.50 -3.56 -12.36
N TRP A 6 -6.74 -2.50 -12.09
CA TRP A 6 -6.75 -1.71 -10.85
C TRP A 6 -6.64 -0.21 -11.14
N PRO A 7 -7.68 0.42 -11.71
CA PRO A 7 -7.69 1.85 -12.01
C PRO A 7 -7.50 2.72 -10.77
N GLU A 8 -7.91 2.23 -9.60
CA GLU A 8 -7.73 2.94 -8.33
C GLU A 8 -6.25 3.07 -7.90
N ALA A 9 -5.40 2.16 -8.39
CA ALA A 9 -3.97 2.15 -8.15
C ALA A 9 -3.17 2.75 -9.33
N GLU A 10 -3.80 3.55 -10.18
CA GLU A 10 -3.17 4.18 -11.36
C GLU A 10 -1.85 4.88 -11.00
N ALA A 11 -1.85 5.72 -9.96
CA ALA A 11 -0.65 6.42 -9.50
C ALA A 11 0.47 5.46 -9.08
N TYR A 12 0.13 4.31 -8.49
CA TYR A 12 1.12 3.27 -8.19
C TYR A 12 1.78 2.76 -9.47
N PHE A 13 1.01 2.41 -10.50
CA PHE A 13 1.58 1.86 -11.73
C PHE A 13 2.43 2.88 -12.50
N GLU A 14 2.08 4.17 -12.44
CA GLU A 14 2.82 5.23 -13.12
C GLU A 14 4.12 5.61 -12.40
N GLY A 15 4.10 5.66 -11.06
CA GLY A 15 5.22 6.21 -10.28
C GLY A 15 6.00 5.20 -9.43
N TYR A 16 5.42 4.06 -9.11
CA TYR A 16 5.85 3.20 -8.00
C TYR A 16 6.03 1.72 -8.36
N ALA A 17 5.85 1.35 -9.64
CA ALA A 17 5.97 -0.04 -10.10
C ALA A 17 7.34 -0.69 -9.83
N ASP A 18 8.40 0.10 -9.74
CA ASP A 18 9.76 -0.36 -9.39
C ASP A 18 9.99 -0.52 -7.87
N GLY A 19 8.97 -0.23 -7.06
CA GLY A 19 9.01 -0.25 -5.61
C GLY A 19 9.64 1.00 -4.97
N ARG A 20 9.54 1.08 -3.64
CA ARG A 20 10.23 2.07 -2.80
C ARG A 20 10.78 1.38 -1.56
N TYR A 21 12.10 1.49 -1.42
CA TYR A 21 12.81 1.07 -0.22
C TYR A 21 12.89 2.25 0.75
N ASP A 22 12.57 1.98 2.01
CA ASP A 22 12.82 2.90 3.12
C ASP A 22 14.12 2.50 3.83
N SER A 23 15.13 3.36 3.70
CA SER A 23 16.46 3.11 4.24
C SER A 23 16.53 3.24 5.76
N ASP A 24 15.66 4.05 6.38
CA ASP A 24 15.66 4.24 7.82
C ASP A 24 15.04 3.03 8.51
N ALA A 25 13.90 2.56 8.01
CA ALA A 25 13.20 1.39 8.52
C ALA A 25 13.76 0.05 8.00
N HIS A 26 14.64 0.07 6.99
CA HIS A 26 15.17 -1.12 6.31
C HIS A 26 14.06 -2.05 5.76
N ILE A 27 13.06 -1.45 5.11
CA ILE A 27 11.92 -2.20 4.54
C ILE A 27 11.66 -1.81 3.09
N ASP A 28 11.16 -2.76 2.31
CA ASP A 28 10.47 -2.49 1.05
C ASP A 28 9.08 -1.92 1.36
N LEU A 29 9.03 -0.61 1.64
CA LEU A 29 7.80 0.11 2.00
C LEU A 29 6.71 -0.06 0.93
N ILE A 30 7.11 0.05 -0.33
CA ILE A 30 6.27 -0.19 -1.50
C ILE A 30 6.93 -1.28 -2.33
N CYS A 31 6.24 -2.40 -2.51
CA CYS A 31 6.70 -3.54 -3.28
C CYS A 31 6.68 -3.25 -4.79
N LYS A 32 7.43 -4.02 -5.55
CA LYS A 32 7.44 -3.97 -7.02
C LYS A 32 6.15 -4.56 -7.59
N VAL A 33 5.85 -4.22 -8.84
CA VAL A 33 4.63 -4.71 -9.53
C VAL A 33 4.54 -6.24 -9.55
N GLY A 34 5.67 -6.94 -9.62
CA GLY A 34 5.75 -8.41 -9.60
C GLY A 34 5.46 -9.04 -8.25
N ASP A 35 5.55 -8.27 -7.17
CA ASP A 35 5.38 -8.73 -5.79
C ASP A 35 4.02 -8.32 -5.20
N LEU A 36 3.22 -7.60 -5.97
CA LEU A 36 1.87 -7.23 -5.58
C LEU A 36 0.99 -8.46 -5.40
N ARG A 37 0.07 -8.40 -4.44
CA ARG A 37 -0.83 -9.50 -4.10
C ARG A 37 -2.27 -9.03 -4.07
N VAL A 38 -3.17 -9.78 -4.70
CA VAL A 38 -4.62 -9.53 -4.63
C VAL A 38 -5.23 -10.43 -3.55
N SER A 39 -6.24 -9.95 -2.82
CA SER A 39 -7.06 -10.78 -1.92
C SER A 39 -7.71 -11.93 -2.68
N LYS A 40 -8.13 -12.98 -1.96
CA LYS A 40 -8.84 -14.12 -2.57
C LYS A 40 -10.16 -13.68 -3.19
N GLU A 41 -10.77 -12.66 -2.62
CA GLU A 41 -12.04 -12.04 -3.00
C GLU A 41 -11.90 -11.07 -4.19
N GLY A 42 -10.66 -10.66 -4.55
CA GLY A 42 -10.41 -9.79 -5.70
C GLY A 42 -10.65 -8.29 -5.46
N ASP A 43 -10.90 -7.91 -4.21
CA ASP A 43 -11.35 -6.57 -3.79
C ASP A 43 -10.27 -5.72 -3.10
N VAL A 44 -9.13 -6.33 -2.79
CA VAL A 44 -7.99 -5.68 -2.13
C VAL A 44 -6.70 -5.95 -2.90
N LEU A 45 -5.89 -4.91 -3.11
CA LEU A 45 -4.57 -4.98 -3.71
C LEU A 45 -3.52 -4.60 -2.66
N PHE A 46 -2.79 -5.59 -2.16
CA PHE A 46 -1.68 -5.40 -1.24
C PHE A 46 -0.42 -4.99 -2.00
N PHE A 47 0.18 -3.88 -1.57
CA PHE A 47 1.32 -3.27 -2.26
C PHE A 47 2.52 -3.00 -1.35
N GLY A 48 2.44 -3.25 -0.05
CA GLY A 48 3.53 -2.96 0.87
C GLY A 48 3.25 -3.44 2.28
N ARG A 49 4.24 -3.26 3.18
CA ARG A 49 4.10 -3.58 4.60
C ARG A 49 5.07 -2.75 5.44
N PRO A 50 4.70 -2.33 6.66
CA PRO A 50 5.58 -1.62 7.59
C PRO A 50 6.61 -2.54 8.27
N GLY A 51 6.52 -3.87 8.10
CA GLY A 51 7.43 -4.83 8.73
C GLY A 51 7.10 -5.17 10.19
N VAL A 52 5.96 -4.71 10.71
CA VAL A 52 5.49 -4.95 12.09
C VAL A 52 4.10 -5.57 12.12
N ASP A 53 3.83 -6.43 13.11
CA ASP A 53 2.52 -7.02 13.45
C ASP A 53 1.74 -7.68 12.30
N GLY A 54 2.45 -8.07 11.23
CA GLY A 54 1.83 -8.61 10.02
C GLY A 54 0.94 -7.61 9.29
N ILE A 55 1.06 -6.31 9.59
CA ILE A 55 0.29 -5.25 8.95
C ILE A 55 0.67 -5.19 7.47
N GLU A 56 -0.31 -4.89 6.62
CA GLU A 56 -0.11 -4.77 5.18
C GLU A 56 -0.78 -3.50 4.66
N PHE A 57 -0.16 -2.87 3.68
CA PHE A 57 -0.70 -1.70 2.98
C PHE A 57 -1.42 -2.14 1.71
N ALA A 58 -2.57 -1.53 1.46
CA ALA A 58 -3.42 -1.92 0.36
C ALA A 58 -4.24 -0.79 -0.26
N PHE A 59 -4.61 -0.98 -1.52
CA PHE A 59 -5.74 -0.31 -2.15
C PHE A 59 -7.00 -1.17 -2.04
N ARG A 60 -8.17 -0.53 -2.07
CA ARG A 60 -9.48 -1.18 -2.07
C ARG A 60 -10.26 -0.73 -3.30
N ARG A 61 -11.12 -1.61 -3.82
CA ARG A 61 -11.97 -1.28 -4.97
C ARG A 61 -12.79 0.00 -4.74
N GLY A 62 -12.89 0.81 -5.78
CA GLY A 62 -13.62 2.07 -5.80
C GLY A 62 -12.96 3.22 -5.02
N SER A 63 -11.74 3.06 -4.51
CA SER A 63 -11.04 4.12 -3.76
C SER A 63 -9.54 4.16 -4.06
N PRO A 64 -8.98 5.33 -4.42
CA PRO A 64 -7.53 5.51 -4.56
C PRO A 64 -6.80 5.59 -3.21
N ALA A 65 -7.54 5.61 -2.09
CA ALA A 65 -6.98 5.73 -0.77
C ALA A 65 -6.11 4.53 -0.38
N VAL A 66 -5.09 4.81 0.41
CA VAL A 66 -4.20 3.81 0.99
C VAL A 66 -4.73 3.40 2.36
N TRP A 67 -4.81 2.08 2.57
CA TRP A 67 -5.28 1.47 3.79
C TRP A 67 -4.20 0.61 4.42
N ALA A 68 -4.14 0.57 5.75
CA ALA A 68 -3.48 -0.48 6.51
C ALA A 68 -4.51 -1.53 6.97
N TYR A 69 -4.18 -2.79 6.75
CA TYR A 69 -4.90 -3.92 7.34
C TYR A 69 -4.19 -4.38 8.61
N HIS A 70 -4.92 -4.37 9.73
CA HIS A 70 -4.48 -4.84 11.03
C HIS A 70 -5.00 -6.25 11.27
N PRO A 71 -4.22 -7.31 10.99
CA PRO A 71 -4.73 -8.68 11.01
C PRO A 71 -5.14 -9.14 12.42
N MET A 72 -4.44 -8.68 13.46
CA MET A 72 -4.75 -9.03 14.85
C MET A 72 -6.11 -8.49 15.30
N GLU A 73 -6.49 -7.31 14.81
CA GLU A 73 -7.77 -6.67 15.13
C GLU A 73 -8.85 -6.92 14.06
N SER A 74 -8.49 -7.54 12.94
CA SER A 74 -9.32 -7.60 11.72
C SER A 74 -9.86 -6.23 11.31
N ARG A 75 -9.01 -5.19 11.42
CA ARG A 75 -9.40 -3.78 11.27
C ARG A 75 -8.74 -3.14 10.05
N TRP A 76 -9.50 -2.29 9.37
CA TRP A 76 -9.00 -1.43 8.30
C TRP A 76 -8.81 -0.01 8.80
N GLN A 77 -7.68 0.60 8.46
CA GLN A 77 -7.37 1.99 8.76
C GLN A 77 -6.96 2.71 7.50
N GLN A 78 -7.68 3.78 7.15
CA GLN A 78 -7.24 4.65 6.07
C GLN A 78 -6.03 5.46 6.55
N LEU A 79 -4.95 5.47 5.77
CA LEU A 79 -3.71 6.19 6.08
C LEU A 79 -3.59 7.47 5.27
N ALA A 80 -4.01 7.44 4.00
CA ALA A 80 -3.89 8.57 3.09
C ALA A 80 -4.94 8.50 1.98
N GLU A 81 -5.24 9.62 1.34
CA GLU A 81 -6.19 9.69 0.22
C GLU A 81 -5.62 9.11 -1.08
N ASN A 82 -4.29 8.98 -1.18
CA ASN A 82 -3.59 8.37 -2.31
C ASN A 82 -2.15 7.96 -1.93
N ILE A 83 -1.46 7.28 -2.85
CA ILE A 83 -0.11 6.75 -2.61
C ILE A 83 0.96 7.84 -2.45
N GLU A 84 0.80 8.99 -3.11
CA GLU A 84 1.75 10.11 -3.00
C GLU A 84 1.71 10.72 -1.60
N GLN A 85 0.49 10.96 -1.09
CA GLN A 85 0.29 11.41 0.30
C GLN A 85 0.78 10.37 1.30
N PHE A 86 0.58 9.08 1.01
CA PHE A 86 1.11 8.00 1.84
C PHE A 86 2.65 8.05 1.92
N GLU A 87 3.34 8.11 0.78
CA GLU A 87 4.81 8.15 0.76
C GLU A 87 5.35 9.39 1.48
N GLN A 88 4.77 10.56 1.23
CA GLN A 88 5.15 11.81 1.87
C GLN A 88 4.92 11.76 3.38
N GLY A 89 3.75 11.30 3.81
CA GLY A 89 3.39 11.18 5.22
C GLY A 89 4.25 10.16 5.96
N TRP A 90 4.60 9.04 5.31
CA TRP A 90 5.49 8.03 5.87
C TRP A 90 6.89 8.60 6.11
N LYS A 91 7.50 9.21 5.07
CA LYS A 91 8.83 9.84 5.15
C LYS A 91 8.89 10.98 6.17
N ALA A 92 7.78 11.68 6.37
CA ALA A 92 7.67 12.74 7.38
C ALA A 92 7.41 12.23 8.80
N GLY A 93 7.24 10.92 9.01
CA GLY A 93 6.89 10.34 10.31
C GLY A 93 5.49 10.74 10.80
N GLN A 94 4.59 11.10 9.89
CA GLN A 94 3.25 11.62 10.18
C GLN A 94 2.18 10.53 10.17
N LEU A 95 2.44 9.42 9.48
CA LEU A 95 1.53 8.27 9.49
C LEU A 95 1.71 7.45 10.76
N LYS A 96 0.58 7.14 11.40
CA LYS A 96 0.51 6.21 12.51
C LYS A 96 -0.13 4.93 12.02
N VAL A 97 0.64 3.85 12.09
CA VAL A 97 0.20 2.50 11.77
C VAL A 97 0.12 1.74 13.07
#